data_AF-A0A8T5NB25-F1
#
_entry.id   AF-A0A8T5NB25-F1
#
_cell.length_a   1.000
_cell.length_b   1.000
_cell.length_c   1.000
_cell.angle_alpha   90.00
_cell.angle_beta   90.00
_cell.angle_gamma   90.00
#
_symmetry.space_group_name_H-M   'P 1'
#
loop_
_entity.id
_entity.type
_entity.pdbx_description
1 polymer ?
#
loop_
_entity_poly.entity_id
_entity_poly.type
_entity_poly.pdbx_seq_one_letter_code
_entity_poly.pdbx_strand_id
1 'polypeptide(L)'
;MVSEVIGEMLKLSIVVMLASVIAASVYGLIPEERVPYIEIEVDKPITNYNMFNITHVGGDPVDSIEIIINNRTERDTTYKGPWRFPDTINITTNITRPFEVSVVHTRAVLARVKVE
;
A
#
# COMPACT_ATOMS: atom_id res chain seq x y z
N MET A 1 -30.57 47.30 24.14
CA MET A 1 -29.33 46.60 24.55
C MET A 1 -29.55 45.12 24.80
N VAL A 2 -30.44 44.68 25.72
CA VAL A 2 -30.61 43.23 26.00
C VAL A 2 -31.00 42.39 24.78
N SER A 3 -31.92 42.89 23.94
CA SER A 3 -32.35 42.19 22.71
C SER A 3 -31.25 42.03 21.66
N GLU A 4 -30.27 42.93 21.64
CA GLU A 4 -29.17 42.93 20.66
C GLU A 4 -28.16 41.84 21.02
N VAL A 5 -27.80 41.77 22.30
CA VAL A 5 -26.91 40.74 22.86
C VAL A 5 -27.48 39.34 22.65
N ILE A 6 -28.78 39.14 22.88
CA ILE A 6 -29.44 37.84 22.66
C ILE A 6 -29.41 37.47 21.17
N GLY A 7 -29.65 38.44 20.29
CA GLY A 7 -29.64 38.22 18.83
C GLY A 7 -28.26 37.82 18.30
N GLU A 8 -27.19 38.44 18.79
CA GLU A 8 -25.81 38.07 18.41
C GLU A 8 -25.42 36.70 18.96
N MET A 9 -25.75 36.39 20.21
CA MET A 9 -25.45 35.09 20.80
C MET A 9 -26.20 33.95 20.09
N LEU A 10 -27.44 34.19 19.67
CA LEU A 10 -28.21 33.23 18.87
C LEU A 10 -27.56 32.97 17.51
N LYS A 11 -27.10 34.03 16.81
CA LYS A 11 -26.40 33.89 15.53
C LYS A 11 -25.12 33.07 15.69
N LEU A 12 -24.30 33.37 16.70
CA LEU A 12 -23.08 32.61 17.00
C LEU A 12 -23.37 31.15 17.30
N SER A 13 -24.39 30.87 18.12
CA SER A 13 -24.78 29.50 18.45
C SER A 13 -25.18 28.69 17.22
N ILE A 14 -25.95 29.30 16.30
CA ILE A 14 -26.36 28.64 15.05
C ILE A 14 -25.15 28.38 14.16
N VAL A 15 -24.24 29.34 14.03
CA VAL A 15 -23.03 29.19 13.21
C VAL A 15 -22.15 28.05 13.74
N VAL A 16 -21.94 27.97 15.06
CA VAL A 16 -21.15 26.89 15.67
C VAL A 16 -21.81 25.52 15.46
N MET A 17 -23.14 25.44 15.60
CA MET A 17 -23.88 24.22 15.35
C MET A 17 -23.82 23.79 13.87
N LEU A 18 -23.91 24.74 12.94
CA LEU A 18 -23.81 24.44 11.52
C LEU A 18 -22.40 23.96 11.15
N ALA A 19 -21.37 24.62 11.69
CA ALA A 19 -19.98 24.26 11.47
C ALA A 19 -19.66 22.85 12.01
N SER A 20 -20.21 22.47 13.17
CA SER A 20 -19.99 21.14 13.74
C SER A 20 -20.66 20.03 12.91
N VAL A 21 -21.88 20.25 12.43
CA VAL A 21 -22.59 19.30 11.56
C VAL A 21 -21.85 19.13 10.22
N ILE A 22 -21.36 20.23 9.64
CA ILE A 22 -20.57 20.18 8.40
C ILE A 22 -19.27 19.43 8.63
N ALA A 23 -18.54 19.71 9.72
CA ALA A 23 -17.29 19.01 10.03
C ALA A 23 -17.49 17.48 10.18
N ALA A 24 -18.54 17.07 10.90
CA ALA A 24 -18.88 15.66 11.06
C ALA A 24 -19.24 14.99 9.72
N SER A 25 -19.96 15.72 8.85
CA SER A 25 -20.35 15.24 7.54
C SER A 25 -19.15 15.09 6.60
N VAL A 26 -18.22 16.06 6.60
CA VAL A 26 -16.97 16.00 5.82
C VAL A 26 -16.08 14.86 6.30
N TYR A 27 -16.01 14.60 7.60
CA TYR A 27 -15.21 13.49 8.14
C TYR A 27 -15.69 12.13 7.64
N GLY A 28 -17.01 11.94 7.50
CA GLY A 28 -17.59 10.72 6.92
C GLY A 28 -17.38 10.57 5.40
N LEU A 29 -16.91 11.62 4.72
CA LEU A 29 -16.60 11.61 3.30
C LEU A 29 -15.10 11.43 3.02
N ILE A 30 -14.27 11.26 4.06
CA ILE A 30 -12.87 10.92 3.87
C ILE A 30 -12.82 9.54 3.20
N PRO A 31 -12.25 9.42 1.99
CA PRO A 31 -12.18 8.14 1.31
C PRO A 31 -11.32 7.18 2.14
N GLU A 32 -11.72 5.92 2.17
CA GLU A 32 -10.86 4.87 2.71
C GLU A 32 -9.54 4.82 1.95
N GLU A 33 -8.45 4.60 2.69
CA GLU A 33 -7.12 4.53 2.11
C GLU A 33 -7.05 3.37 1.11
N ARG A 34 -6.80 3.70 -0.17
CA ARG A 34 -6.76 2.74 -1.26
C ARG A 34 -5.70 1.67 -1.03
N VAL A 35 -5.95 0.46 -1.52
CA VAL A 35 -4.90 -0.54 -1.64
C VAL A 35 -3.86 0.00 -2.63
N PRO A 36 -2.56 0.03 -2.26
CA PRO A 36 -1.53 0.55 -3.16
C PRO A 36 -1.44 -0.34 -4.40
N TYR A 37 -1.19 0.28 -5.55
CA TYR A 37 -0.96 -0.45 -6.79
C TYR A 37 0.55 -0.51 -7.06
N ILE A 38 1.09 -1.69 -7.38
CA ILE A 38 2.50 -1.86 -7.78
C ILE A 38 2.56 -2.73 -9.02
N GLU A 39 3.38 -2.33 -9.97
CA GLU A 39 3.79 -3.14 -11.12
C GLU A 39 5.23 -3.60 -10.94
N ILE A 40 5.48 -4.89 -11.16
CA ILE A 40 6.79 -5.52 -10.94
C ILE A 40 7.28 -6.20 -12.20
N GLU A 41 8.59 -6.16 -12.38
CA GLU A 41 9.32 -6.95 -13.37
C GLU A 41 10.32 -7.85 -12.66
N VAL A 42 10.40 -9.11 -13.09
CA VAL A 42 11.25 -10.12 -12.46
C VAL A 42 12.27 -10.61 -13.47
N ASP A 43 13.52 -10.24 -13.26
CA ASP A 43 14.65 -10.69 -14.05
C ASP A 43 15.38 -11.86 -13.39
N LYS A 44 15.71 -12.86 -14.21
CA LYS A 44 16.52 -14.02 -13.80
C LYS A 44 17.98 -13.80 -14.22
N PRO A 45 18.96 -13.74 -13.30
CA PRO A 45 20.36 -13.79 -13.66
C PRO A 45 20.71 -15.17 -14.24
N ILE A 46 21.42 -15.16 -15.37
CA ILE A 46 21.76 -16.34 -16.19
C ILE A 46 22.56 -17.40 -15.41
N THR A 47 23.24 -17.00 -14.33
CA THR A 47 24.23 -17.85 -13.63
C THR A 47 23.69 -18.59 -12.41
N ASN A 48 22.57 -18.19 -11.81
CA ASN A 48 22.02 -18.80 -10.59
C ASN A 48 20.48 -18.83 -10.62
N TYR A 49 19.90 -20.04 -10.66
CA TYR A 49 18.44 -20.25 -10.66
C TYR A 49 17.70 -19.82 -9.38
N ASN A 50 18.45 -19.36 -8.37
CA ASN A 50 17.94 -19.03 -7.04
C ASN A 50 18.04 -17.54 -6.72
N MET A 51 18.63 -16.73 -7.60
CA MET A 51 18.69 -15.28 -7.44
C MET A 51 17.67 -14.64 -8.39
N PHE A 52 16.96 -13.63 -7.92
CA PHE A 52 15.95 -12.88 -8.68
C PHE A 52 16.19 -11.40 -8.46
N ASN A 53 16.20 -10.65 -9.55
CA ASN A 53 16.17 -9.20 -9.47
C ASN A 53 14.73 -8.78 -9.73
N ILE A 54 14.11 -8.18 -8.73
CA ILE A 54 12.72 -7.72 -8.83
C ILE A 54 12.75 -6.21 -8.84
N THR A 55 12.27 -5.61 -9.92
CA THR A 55 12.26 -4.17 -10.11
C THR A 55 10.84 -3.63 -9.95
N HIS A 56 10.71 -2.54 -9.19
CA HIS A 56 9.48 -1.78 -9.12
C HIS A 56 9.38 -0.91 -10.38
N VAL A 57 8.46 -1.22 -11.29
CA VAL A 57 8.37 -0.57 -12.62
C VAL A 57 7.29 0.53 -12.63
N GLY A 58 6.39 0.54 -11.66
CA GLY A 58 5.38 1.59 -11.55
C GLY A 58 4.45 1.41 -10.37
N GLY A 59 3.69 2.46 -10.08
CA GLY A 59 2.69 2.46 -9.02
C GLY A 59 3.02 3.37 -7.84
N ASP A 60 2.48 3.01 -6.68
CA ASP A 60 2.57 3.76 -5.43
C ASP A 60 3.83 3.37 -4.64
N PRO A 61 4.51 4.32 -3.96
CA PRO A 61 5.56 3.97 -3.01
C PRO A 61 4.94 3.26 -1.79
N VAL A 62 5.55 2.16 -1.34
CA VAL A 62 5.01 1.37 -0.24
C VAL A 62 6.06 1.16 0.85
N ASP A 63 5.70 1.48 2.10
CA ASP A 63 6.62 1.46 3.23
C ASP A 63 6.82 0.06 3.83
N SER A 64 5.91 -0.87 3.59
CA SER A 64 6.04 -2.24 4.08
C SER A 64 5.47 -3.26 3.09
N ILE A 65 6.35 -3.94 2.37
CA ILE A 65 5.99 -5.09 1.54
C ILE A 65 6.68 -6.36 2.03
N GLU A 66 6.08 -7.49 1.71
CA GLU A 66 6.66 -8.82 1.86
C GLU A 66 6.74 -9.49 0.49
N ILE A 67 7.93 -9.97 0.14
CA ILE A 67 8.11 -10.71 -1.11
C ILE A 67 8.18 -12.20 -0.79
N ILE A 68 7.26 -12.94 -1.37
CA ILE A 68 7.09 -14.38 -1.16
C ILE A 68 7.40 -15.06 -2.48
N ILE A 69 8.36 -15.98 -2.45
CA ILE A 69 8.67 -16.85 -3.56
C ILE A 69 8.07 -18.23 -3.26
N ASN A 70 7.38 -18.81 -4.22
CA ASN A 70 6.73 -20.11 -4.07
C ASN A 70 7.09 -21.09 -5.18
N ASN A 71 7.21 -22.35 -4.78
CA ASN A 71 7.13 -23.52 -5.64
C ASN A 71 5.85 -24.30 -5.29
N ARG A 72 5.52 -25.35 -6.04
CA ARG A 72 4.34 -26.21 -5.85
C ARG A 72 4.21 -26.77 -4.43
N THR A 73 5.33 -26.93 -3.70
CA THR A 73 5.38 -27.56 -2.38
C THR A 73 5.86 -26.65 -1.26
N GLU A 74 6.60 -25.58 -1.56
CA GLU A 74 7.31 -24.76 -0.57
C GLU A 74 7.07 -23.26 -0.79
N ARG A 75 7.12 -22.49 0.30
CA ARG A 75 7.02 -21.02 0.30
C ARG A 75 8.14 -20.44 1.15
N ASP A 76 8.77 -19.39 0.65
CA ASP A 76 9.89 -18.71 1.29
C ASP A 76 9.62 -17.20 1.27
N THR A 77 9.66 -16.56 2.44
CA THR A 77 9.49 -15.12 2.59
C THR A 77 10.87 -14.50 2.69
N THR A 78 11.32 -13.88 1.60
CA THR A 78 12.74 -13.54 1.46
C THR A 78 13.03 -12.06 1.71
N TYR A 79 12.02 -11.18 1.61
CA TYR A 79 12.20 -9.76 1.86
C TYR A 79 11.02 -9.17 2.63
N LYS A 80 11.33 -8.27 3.57
CA LYS A 80 10.36 -7.42 4.26
C LYS A 80 10.94 -6.02 4.45
N GLY A 81 10.28 -5.01 3.91
CA GLY A 81 10.76 -3.63 4.02
C GLY A 81 10.05 -2.64 3.09
N PRO A 82 10.48 -1.37 3.12
CA PRO A 82 9.98 -0.35 2.21
C PRO A 82 10.51 -0.59 0.80
N TRP A 83 9.67 -0.37 -0.20
CA TRP A 83 10.04 -0.46 -1.60
C TRP A 83 9.49 0.72 -2.37
N ARG A 84 10.38 1.45 -3.03
CA ARG A 84 10.06 2.67 -3.76
C ARG A 84 10.34 2.48 -5.24
N PHE A 85 9.58 3.19 -6.07
CA PHE A 85 9.90 3.30 -7.49
C PHE A 85 11.13 4.20 -7.68
N PRO A 86 12.11 3.86 -8.55
CA PRO A 86 12.28 2.65 -9.37
C PRO A 86 13.36 1.69 -8.80
N ASP A 87 13.22 1.25 -7.54
CA ASP A 87 14.25 0.43 -6.90
C ASP A 87 14.16 -1.04 -7.33
N THR A 88 15.33 -1.67 -7.49
CA THR A 88 15.47 -3.11 -7.72
C THR A 88 15.92 -3.81 -6.44
N ILE A 89 15.21 -4.87 -6.06
CA ILE A 89 15.56 -5.72 -4.92
C ILE A 89 16.15 -7.02 -5.47
N ASN A 90 17.35 -7.35 -5.00
CA ASN A 90 18.00 -8.62 -5.31
C ASN A 90 17.66 -9.62 -4.22
N ILE A 91 17.00 -10.71 -4.60
CA ILE A 91 16.50 -11.73 -3.70
C ILE A 91 17.19 -13.05 -3.99
N THR A 92 17.61 -13.76 -2.95
CA THR A 92 18.13 -15.12 -3.07
C THR A 92 17.25 -16.07 -2.27
N THR A 93 16.65 -17.05 -2.93
CA THR A 93 15.80 -18.07 -2.31
C THR A 93 16.50 -19.41 -2.18
N ASN A 94 16.12 -20.19 -1.17
CA ASN A 94 16.55 -21.58 -1.04
C ASN A 94 15.62 -22.56 -1.78
N ILE A 95 14.53 -22.06 -2.39
CA ILE A 95 13.57 -22.88 -3.12
C ILE A 95 14.20 -23.41 -4.41
N THR A 96 14.12 -24.72 -4.60
CA THR A 96 14.56 -25.36 -5.84
C THR A 96 13.47 -25.20 -6.90
N ARG A 97 13.75 -24.51 -8.02
CA ARG A 97 12.80 -24.21 -9.12
C ARG A 97 11.57 -23.39 -8.68
N PRO A 98 11.76 -22.09 -8.37
CA PRO A 98 10.64 -21.21 -8.05
C PRO A 98 9.71 -21.06 -9.26
N PHE A 99 8.41 -21.04 -8.98
CA PHE A 99 7.33 -21.01 -9.98
C PHE A 99 6.62 -19.65 -10.02
N GLU A 100 6.55 -18.97 -8.87
CA GLU A 100 5.82 -17.71 -8.75
C GLU A 100 6.51 -16.80 -7.71
N VAL A 101 6.41 -15.49 -7.98
CA VAL A 101 6.80 -14.43 -7.06
C VAL A 101 5.54 -13.63 -6.77
N SER A 102 5.25 -13.47 -5.49
CA SER A 102 4.13 -12.67 -4.99
C SER A 102 4.64 -11.53 -4.14
N VAL A 103 4.18 -10.32 -4.42
CA VAL A 103 4.42 -9.14 -3.58
C VAL A 103 3.16 -8.90 -2.76
N VAL A 104 3.31 -8.95 -1.44
CA VAL A 104 2.21 -8.88 -0.48
C VAL A 104 2.34 -7.65 0.37
N HIS A 105 1.24 -6.94 0.54
CA HIS A 105 1.05 -5.86 1.49
C HIS A 105 0.13 -6.32 2.62
N THR A 106 0.15 -5.61 3.75
CA THR A 106 -0.68 -5.92 4.93
C THR A 106 -2.17 -6.05 4.62
N ARG A 107 -2.65 -5.37 3.57
CA ARG A 107 -4.06 -5.34 3.17
C ARG A 107 -4.40 -6.21 1.95
N ALA A 108 -3.44 -6.55 1.10
CA ALA A 108 -3.71 -7.25 -0.15
C ALA A 108 -2.44 -7.82 -0.80
N VAL A 109 -2.61 -8.76 -1.73
CA VAL A 109 -1.53 -9.15 -2.66
C VAL A 109 -1.49 -8.15 -3.80
N LEU A 110 -0.35 -7.47 -3.96
CA LEU A 110 -0.21 -6.34 -4.88
C LEU A 110 0.11 -6.81 -6.29
N ALA A 111 1.01 -7.78 -6.43
CA ALA A 111 1.44 -8.31 -7.71
C ALA A 111 1.81 -9.79 -7.62
N ARG A 112 1.60 -10.51 -8.73
CA ARG A 112 2.00 -11.90 -8.91
C ARG A 112 2.60 -12.08 -10.29
N VAL A 113 3.79 -12.66 -10.35
CA VAL A 113 4.48 -12.96 -11.59
C VAL A 113 4.88 -14.43 -11.58
N LYS A 114 4.52 -15.14 -12.66
CA LYS A 114 4.96 -16.51 -12.86
C LYS A 114 6.37 -16.52 -13.45
N VAL A 115 7.17 -17.40 -12.90
CA VAL A 115 8.60 -17.53 -13.17
C VAL A 115 8.76 -18.77 -14.04
N GLU A 116 8.43 -18.67 -15.33
CA GLU A 116 8.55 -19.79 -16.30
C GLU A 116 10.00 -20.08 -16.69
#